data_AF-A0A7C1GXN2-F1
#
_entry.id   AF-A0A7C1GXN2-F1
#
_cell.length_a   1.000
_cell.length_b   1.000
_cell.length_c   1.000
_cell.angle_alpha   90.00
_cell.angle_beta   90.00
_cell.angle_gamma   90.00
#
_symmetry.space_group_name_H-M   'P 1'
#
loop_
_entity.id
_entity.type
_entity.pdbx_description
1 polymer ?
#
loop_
_entity_poly.entity_id
_entity_poly.type
_entity_poly.pdbx_seq_one_letter_code
_entity_poly.pdbx_strand_id
1 'polypeptide(L)'
;MNAVAITGLLLLAALVVPAVAVWARQPRRRARRRLARLAAIHARDGDRQALLTGLSRLLRDHAQALAGEVAVAGLSGGRWLVFLDETGQTDAFTRGPGRVLVDAPYQSAATLAERDLDIPGLLAACRAWIDDARFHPEHHR
;
A
#
# COMPACT_ATOMS: atom_id res chain seq x y z
N MET A 1 1.68 40.05 24.72
CA MET A 1 1.36 38.82 23.96
C MET A 1 -0.14 38.63 24.03
N ASN A 2 -0.81 38.82 22.92
CA ASN A 2 -2.17 39.38 22.89
C ASN A 2 -3.13 38.20 22.82
N ALA A 3 -4.10 38.10 23.73
CA ALA A 3 -5.07 37.00 23.76
C ALA A 3 -5.74 36.75 22.39
N VAL A 4 -5.95 37.82 21.60
CA VAL A 4 -6.45 37.79 20.22
C VAL A 4 -5.58 36.97 19.27
N ALA A 5 -4.24 37.02 19.43
CA ALA A 5 -3.31 36.24 18.60
C ALA A 5 -3.38 34.74 18.95
N ILE A 6 -3.62 34.41 20.22
CA ILE A 6 -3.76 33.02 20.69
C ILE A 6 -5.09 32.43 20.17
N THR A 7 -6.19 33.18 20.26
CA THR A 7 -7.50 32.73 19.74
C THR A 7 -7.49 32.57 18.23
N GLY A 8 -6.82 33.48 17.51
CA GLY A 8 -6.63 33.38 16.06
C GLY A 8 -5.83 32.13 15.67
N LEU A 9 -4.76 31.81 16.39
CA LEU A 9 -3.95 30.61 16.15
C LEU A 9 -4.73 29.33 16.43
N LEU A 10 -5.53 29.29 17.50
CA LEU A 10 -6.36 28.14 17.86
C LEU A 10 -7.47 27.86 16.83
N LEU A 11 -8.15 28.91 16.34
CA LEU A 11 -9.16 28.77 15.29
C LEU A 11 -8.54 28.29 13.97
N LEU A 12 -7.36 28.78 13.63
CA LEU A 12 -6.66 28.38 12.40
C LEU A 12 -6.15 26.94 12.49
N ALA A 13 -5.60 26.53 13.64
CA ALA A 13 -5.23 25.13 13.90
C ALA A 13 -6.46 24.19 13.86
N ALA A 14 -7.61 24.63 14.40
CA ALA A 14 -8.85 23.85 14.40
C ALA A 14 -9.39 23.58 12.98
N LEU A 15 -9.07 24.42 11.99
CA LEU A 15 -9.43 24.22 10.59
C LEU A 15 -8.37 23.46 9.78
N VAL A 16 -7.08 23.73 10.01
CA VAL A 16 -5.98 23.14 9.23
C VAL A 16 -5.76 21.67 9.58
N VAL A 17 -5.80 21.31 10.87
CA VAL A 17 -5.57 19.92 11.32
C VAL A 17 -6.57 18.93 10.71
N PRO A 18 -7.91 19.15 10.73
CA PRO A 18 -8.84 18.22 10.10
C PRO A 18 -8.70 18.21 8.58
N ALA A 19 -8.41 19.34 7.94
CA ALA A 19 -8.20 19.40 6.50
C ALA A 19 -6.99 18.54 6.06
N VAL A 20 -5.85 18.69 6.73
CA VAL A 20 -4.65 17.86 6.49
C VAL A 20 -4.92 16.40 6.80
N ALA A 21 -5.62 16.09 7.90
CA ALA A 21 -5.96 14.73 8.26
C ALA A 21 -6.90 14.06 7.24
N VAL A 22 -7.85 14.80 6.66
CA VAL A 22 -8.73 14.29 5.60
C VAL A 22 -7.95 14.04 4.33
N TRP A 23 -7.07 14.97 3.95
CA TRP A 23 -6.24 14.85 2.76
C TRP A 23 -5.26 13.67 2.86
N ALA A 24 -4.61 13.50 4.01
CA ALA A 24 -3.72 12.38 4.32
C ALA A 24 -4.44 11.02 4.35
N ARG A 25 -5.75 10.98 4.61
CA ARG A 25 -6.56 9.74 4.64
C ARG A 25 -7.18 9.38 3.29
N GLN A 26 -7.24 10.32 2.35
CA GLN A 26 -7.77 10.08 1.01
C GLN A 26 -7.05 8.96 0.23
N PRO A 27 -5.70 8.88 0.20
CA PRO A 27 -5.01 7.81 -0.54
C PRO A 27 -5.31 6.42 0.04
N ARG A 28 -5.36 6.27 1.37
CA ARG A 28 -5.68 4.99 2.03
C ARG A 28 -7.10 4.52 1.70
N ARG A 29 -8.09 5.42 1.73
CA ARG A 29 -9.47 5.08 1.36
C ARG A 29 -9.58 4.60 -0.09
N ARG A 30 -8.87 5.25 -1.02
CA ARG A 30 -8.84 4.84 -2.43
C ARG A 30 -8.18 3.47 -2.60
N ALA A 31 -7.05 3.25 -1.93
CA ALA A 31 -6.35 1.98 -1.95
C ALA A 31 -7.20 0.82 -1.41
N ARG A 32 -7.87 1.00 -0.26
CA ARG A 32 -8.82 0.02 0.30
C ARG A 32 -9.93 -0.37 -0.66
N ARG A 33 -10.55 0.62 -1.32
CA ARG A 33 -11.63 0.38 -2.29
C ARG A 33 -11.13 -0.43 -3.48
N ARG A 34 -9.92 -0.14 -3.97
CA ARG A 34 -9.31 -0.87 -5.08
C ARG A 34 -8.92 -2.29 -4.66
N LEU A 35 -8.38 -2.49 -3.46
CA LEU A 35 -8.12 -3.82 -2.90
C LEU A 35 -9.39 -4.66 -2.84
N ALA A 36 -10.49 -4.11 -2.28
CA ALA A 36 -11.77 -4.79 -2.20
C ALA A 36 -12.33 -5.15 -3.58
N ARG A 37 -12.16 -4.27 -4.57
CA ARG A 37 -12.56 -4.54 -5.96
C ARG A 37 -11.76 -5.70 -6.55
N LEU A 38 -10.44 -5.73 -6.37
CA LEU A 38 -9.59 -6.82 -6.86
C LEU A 38 -9.98 -8.16 -6.23
N ALA A 39 -10.22 -8.19 -4.92
CA ALA A 39 -10.69 -9.39 -4.22
C ALA A 39 -12.05 -9.87 -4.75
N ALA A 40 -12.98 -8.95 -5.00
CA ALA A 40 -14.31 -9.29 -5.53
C ALA A 40 -14.28 -9.78 -6.97
N ILE A 41 -13.39 -9.23 -7.81
CA ILE A 41 -13.17 -9.72 -9.19
C ILE A 41 -12.61 -11.13 -9.13
N HIS A 42 -11.53 -11.34 -8.37
CA HIS A 42 -10.90 -12.64 -8.21
C HIS A 42 -11.86 -13.72 -7.68
N ALA A 43 -12.74 -13.38 -6.74
CA ALA A 43 -13.74 -14.30 -6.22
C ALA A 43 -14.77 -14.75 -7.28
N ARG A 44 -14.93 -14.00 -8.38
CA ARG A 44 -15.86 -14.32 -9.47
C ARG A 44 -15.21 -15.09 -10.61
N ASP A 45 -14.01 -14.69 -11.02
CA ASP A 45 -13.33 -15.25 -12.19
C ASP A 45 -12.22 -16.26 -11.85
N GLY A 46 -11.75 -16.28 -10.59
CA GLY A 46 -10.65 -17.12 -10.15
C GLY A 46 -9.29 -16.72 -10.75
N ASP A 47 -9.20 -15.57 -11.44
CA ASP A 47 -7.99 -15.20 -12.16
C ASP A 47 -6.91 -14.72 -11.18
N ARG A 48 -5.98 -15.63 -10.88
CA ARG A 48 -4.85 -15.37 -9.98
C ARG A 48 -3.86 -14.39 -10.60
N GLN A 49 -3.62 -14.45 -11.91
CA GLN A 49 -2.65 -13.58 -12.57
C GLN A 49 -3.14 -12.12 -12.56
N ALA A 50 -4.43 -11.91 -12.85
CA ALA A 50 -5.06 -10.59 -12.77
C ALA A 50 -5.05 -10.05 -11.33
N LEU A 51 -5.34 -10.90 -10.34
CA LEU A 51 -5.26 -10.51 -8.92
C LEU A 51 -3.84 -10.05 -8.56
N LEU A 52 -2.82 -10.88 -8.82
CA LEU A 52 -1.43 -10.63 -8.41
C LEU A 52 -0.84 -9.40 -9.11
N THR A 53 -1.13 -9.23 -10.40
CA THR A 53 -0.77 -8.04 -11.16
C THR A 53 -1.46 -6.79 -10.60
N GLY A 54 -2.76 -6.91 -10.32
CA GLY A 54 -3.56 -5.83 -9.74
C GLY A 54 -3.08 -5.41 -8.35
N LEU A 55 -2.73 -6.36 -7.49
CA LEU A 55 -2.17 -6.13 -6.16
C LEU A 55 -0.79 -5.45 -6.25
N SER A 56 0.09 -5.97 -7.10
CA SER A 56 1.43 -5.40 -7.29
C SER A 56 1.36 -3.94 -7.75
N ARG A 57 0.48 -3.64 -8.71
CA ARG A 57 0.25 -2.27 -9.18
C ARG A 57 -0.39 -1.38 -8.12
N LEU A 58 -1.39 -1.88 -7.39
CA LEU A 58 -2.04 -1.15 -6.31
C LEU A 58 -1.04 -0.71 -5.23
N LEU A 59 -0.19 -1.63 -4.77
CA LEU A 59 0.79 -1.33 -3.73
C LEU A 59 1.83 -0.32 -4.21
N ARG A 60 2.30 -0.43 -5.47
CA ARG A 60 3.19 0.57 -6.08
C ARG A 60 2.55 1.95 -6.17
N ASP A 61 1.34 2.04 -6.74
CA ASP A 61 0.61 3.30 -6.86
C ASP A 61 0.37 3.93 -5.47
N HIS A 62 0.10 3.10 -4.45
CA HIS A 62 -0.08 3.56 -3.08
C HIS A 62 1.22 4.04 -2.44
N ALA A 63 2.31 3.30 -2.62
CA ALA A 63 3.65 3.69 -2.16
C ALA A 63 4.08 5.02 -2.80
N GLN A 64 3.89 5.19 -4.11
CA GLN A 64 4.22 6.43 -4.81
C GLN A 64 3.40 7.62 -4.30
N ALA A 65 2.12 7.40 -4.00
CA ALA A 65 1.25 8.44 -3.43
C ALA A 65 1.64 8.87 -2.01
N LEU A 66 2.39 8.04 -1.26
CA LEU A 66 2.77 8.31 0.13
C LEU A 66 4.26 8.67 0.31
N ALA A 67 5.16 8.08 -0.47
CA ALA A 67 6.62 8.28 -0.40
C ALA A 67 7.16 9.28 -1.46
N GLY A 68 6.35 9.61 -2.47
CA GLY A 68 6.82 10.28 -3.68
C GLY A 68 7.30 9.31 -4.75
N GLU A 69 7.18 9.72 -6.02
CA GLU A 69 7.43 8.86 -7.20
C GLU A 69 8.88 8.37 -7.29
N VAL A 70 9.84 9.23 -6.94
CA VAL A 70 11.29 8.98 -7.06
C VAL A 70 11.76 7.87 -6.11
N ALA A 71 11.20 7.78 -4.91
CA ALA A 71 11.61 6.79 -3.91
C ALA A 71 11.25 5.34 -4.32
N VAL A 72 10.22 5.18 -5.14
CA VAL A 72 9.71 3.86 -5.57
C VAL A 72 10.24 3.48 -6.97
N ALA A 73 10.59 4.48 -7.79
CA ALA A 73 11.14 4.28 -9.12
C ALA A 73 12.51 3.60 -9.04
N GLY A 74 12.54 2.29 -9.35
CA GLY A 74 13.76 1.46 -9.29
C GLY A 74 13.68 0.29 -8.32
N LEU A 75 12.67 0.23 -7.45
CA LEU A 75 12.43 -0.94 -6.62
C LEU A 75 11.78 -2.05 -7.46
N SER A 76 12.49 -3.14 -7.67
CA SER A 76 12.01 -4.35 -8.37
C SER A 76 12.43 -5.61 -7.61
N GLY A 77 11.77 -6.72 -7.92
CA GLY A 77 12.09 -8.02 -7.35
C GLY A 77 12.14 -8.00 -5.81
N GLY A 78 13.11 -8.71 -5.22
CA GLY A 78 13.23 -8.83 -3.76
C GLY A 78 13.36 -7.50 -3.02
N ARG A 79 13.98 -6.48 -3.64
CA ARG A 79 14.11 -5.14 -3.04
C ARG A 79 12.75 -4.47 -2.82
N TRP A 80 11.78 -4.76 -3.69
CA TRP A 80 10.41 -4.28 -3.52
C TRP A 80 9.73 -4.92 -2.31
N LEU A 81 9.92 -6.22 -2.07
CA LEU A 81 9.33 -6.88 -0.91
C LEU A 81 9.96 -6.42 0.41
N VAL A 82 11.29 -6.24 0.43
CA VAL A 82 12.01 -5.69 1.59
C VAL A 82 11.46 -4.31 1.94
N PHE A 83 11.26 -3.45 0.93
CA PHE A 83 10.66 -2.14 1.14
C PHE A 83 9.24 -2.22 1.74
N LEU A 84 8.40 -3.16 1.29
CA LEU A 84 7.06 -3.35 1.85
C LEU A 84 7.12 -3.78 3.32
N ASP A 85 8.03 -4.70 3.66
CA ASP A 85 8.26 -5.18 5.02
C ASP A 85 8.79 -4.06 5.94
N GLU A 86 9.76 -3.26 5.47
CA GLU A 86 10.31 -2.11 6.20
C GLU A 86 9.26 -1.03 6.48
N THR A 87 8.50 -0.64 5.45
CA THR A 87 7.47 0.40 5.56
C THR A 87 6.22 -0.06 6.30
N GLY A 88 5.92 -1.37 6.25
CA GLY A 88 4.81 -2.01 6.95
C GLY A 88 5.15 -2.53 8.35
N GLN A 89 6.43 -2.55 8.73
CA GLN A 89 6.93 -3.18 9.96
C GLN A 89 6.43 -4.63 10.10
N THR A 90 6.60 -5.40 9.04
CA THR A 90 6.16 -6.80 8.92
C THR A 90 7.21 -7.64 8.19
N ASP A 91 7.04 -8.96 8.13
CA ASP A 91 7.81 -9.87 7.29
C ASP A 91 6.91 -10.66 6.31
N ALA A 92 5.64 -10.25 6.19
CA ALA A 92 4.64 -10.92 5.38
C ALA A 92 4.98 -10.92 3.88
N PHE A 93 5.80 -9.98 3.41
CA PHE A 93 6.15 -9.87 1.99
C PHE A 93 7.42 -10.65 1.65
N THR A 94 8.46 -10.65 2.49
CA THR A 94 9.69 -11.42 2.23
C THR A 94 9.63 -12.86 2.71
N ARG A 95 8.90 -13.16 3.79
CA ARG A 95 8.81 -14.52 4.39
C ARG A 95 7.41 -15.13 4.32
N GLY A 96 6.39 -14.30 4.14
CA GLY A 96 4.99 -14.72 4.17
C GLY A 96 4.32 -14.84 2.79
N PRO A 97 2.98 -14.72 2.74
CA PRO A 97 2.20 -14.92 1.53
C PRO A 97 2.48 -13.86 0.44
N GLY A 98 3.04 -12.71 0.81
CA GLY A 98 3.39 -11.63 -0.12
C GLY A 98 4.56 -11.94 -1.07
N ARG A 99 5.33 -13.01 -0.81
CA ARG A 99 6.48 -13.41 -1.65
C ARG A 99 6.12 -13.62 -3.11
N VAL A 100 4.88 -14.04 -3.35
CA VAL A 100 4.35 -14.26 -4.71
C VAL A 100 4.38 -12.99 -5.55
N LEU A 101 4.30 -11.80 -4.96
CA LEU A 101 4.28 -10.51 -5.67
C LEU A 101 5.61 -10.14 -6.35
N VAL A 102 6.69 -10.88 -6.06
CA VAL A 102 8.03 -10.62 -6.62
C VAL A 102 8.13 -11.01 -8.10
N ASP A 103 7.55 -12.16 -8.43
CA ASP A 103 7.67 -12.80 -9.75
C ASP A 103 6.31 -12.98 -10.43
N ALA A 104 5.20 -12.95 -9.69
CA ALA A 104 3.89 -13.30 -10.22
C ALA A 104 3.39 -12.45 -11.40
N PRO A 105 3.69 -11.14 -11.53
CA PRO A 105 3.29 -10.38 -12.71
C PRO A 105 3.89 -10.93 -14.02
N TYR A 106 4.95 -11.75 -13.93
CA TYR A 106 5.69 -12.30 -15.05
C TYR A 106 5.52 -13.82 -15.20
N GLN A 107 4.79 -14.48 -14.29
CA GLN A 107 4.50 -15.91 -14.37
C GLN A 107 3.23 -16.17 -15.18
N SER A 108 3.22 -17.25 -15.96
CA SER A 108 2.04 -17.65 -16.72
C SER A 108 0.90 -18.10 -15.80
N ALA A 109 -0.35 -17.89 -16.25
CA ALA A 109 -1.53 -18.37 -15.54
C ALA A 109 -1.50 -19.88 -15.25
N ALA A 110 -0.93 -20.68 -16.16
CA ALA A 110 -0.77 -22.13 -15.96
C ALA A 110 0.16 -22.44 -14.76
N THR A 111 1.33 -21.78 -14.70
CA THR A 111 2.25 -21.91 -13.57
C THR A 111 1.64 -21.47 -12.25
N LEU A 112 0.81 -20.42 -12.25
CA LEU A 112 0.14 -19.91 -11.06
C LEU A 112 -1.03 -20.79 -10.60
N ALA A 113 -1.65 -21.56 -11.49
CA ALA A 113 -2.75 -22.46 -11.16
C ALA A 113 -2.26 -23.65 -10.31
N GLU A 114 -1.06 -24.15 -10.58
CA GLU A 114 -0.44 -25.29 -9.89
C GLU A 114 0.15 -24.93 -8.53
N ARG A 115 0.44 -23.64 -8.30
CA ARG A 115 0.98 -23.18 -7.02
C ARG A 115 -0.11 -23.13 -5.95
N ASP A 116 0.21 -23.65 -4.78
CA ASP A 116 -0.56 -23.39 -3.57
C ASP A 116 -0.27 -21.96 -3.10
N LEU A 117 -1.28 -21.10 -3.19
CA LEU A 117 -1.20 -19.68 -2.86
C LEU A 117 -2.21 -19.39 -1.75
N ASP A 118 -1.71 -18.88 -0.62
CA ASP A 118 -2.55 -18.33 0.44
C ASP A 118 -3.09 -16.95 0.03
N ILE A 119 -4.12 -16.96 -0.83
CA ILE A 119 -4.82 -15.75 -1.28
C ILE A 119 -5.44 -14.98 -0.10
N PRO A 120 -6.12 -15.61 0.87
CA PRO A 120 -6.65 -14.91 2.04
C PRO A 120 -5.56 -14.19 2.85
N GLY A 121 -4.45 -14.87 3.15
CA GLY A 121 -3.31 -14.27 3.85
C GLY A 121 -2.64 -13.16 3.06
N LEU A 122 -2.52 -13.30 1.74
CA LEU A 122 -2.02 -12.25 0.86
C LEU A 122 -2.91 -10.99 0.91
N LEU A 123 -4.23 -11.15 0.80
CA LEU A 123 -5.17 -10.03 0.87
C LEU A 123 -5.13 -9.35 2.24
N ALA A 124 -4.99 -10.12 3.32
CA ALA A 124 -4.83 -9.60 4.68
C ALA A 124 -3.53 -8.79 4.81
N ALA A 125 -2.41 -9.32 4.33
CA ALA A 125 -1.12 -8.63 4.32
C ALA A 125 -1.18 -7.32 3.54
N CYS A 126 -1.78 -7.33 2.34
CA CYS A 126 -1.98 -6.11 1.53
C CYS A 126 -2.84 -5.07 2.26
N ARG A 127 -3.91 -5.51 2.93
CA ARG A 127 -4.80 -4.63 3.68
C ARG A 127 -4.09 -3.99 4.88
N ALA A 128 -3.41 -4.81 5.68
CA ALA A 128 -2.64 -4.34 6.83
C ALA A 128 -1.58 -3.32 6.39
N TRP A 129 -0.86 -3.61 5.31
CA TRP A 129 0.13 -2.68 4.78
C TRP A 129 -0.50 -1.34 4.32
N ILE A 130 -1.62 -1.35 3.59
CA ILE A 130 -2.34 -0.10 3.22
C ILE A 130 -2.78 0.71 4.45
N ASP A 131 -3.06 0.02 5.56
CA ASP A 131 -3.59 0.61 6.79
C ASP A 131 -2.50 1.14 7.71
N ASP A 132 -1.33 0.50 7.72
CA ASP A 132 -0.28 0.74 8.69
C ASP A 132 1.03 1.25 8.09
N ALA A 133 1.16 1.28 6.75
CA ALA A 133 2.37 1.75 6.09
C ALA A 133 2.74 3.16 6.58
N ARG A 134 3.98 3.28 7.06
CA ARG A 134 4.57 4.51 7.58
C ARG A 134 5.71 4.91 6.67
N PHE A 135 5.60 6.13 6.15
CA PHE A 135 6.62 6.74 5.31
C PHE A 135 7.29 7.83 6.14
N HIS A 136 8.53 7.57 6.55
CA HIS A 136 9.34 8.58 7.20
C HIS A 136 9.94 9.50 6.14
N PRO A 137 9.87 10.83 6.29
CA PRO A 137 10.38 11.79 5.32
C PRO A 137 11.92 11.86 5.22
N GLU A 138 12.68 11.02 5.94
CA GLU A 138 14.15 11.15 6.05
C GLU A 138 14.97 10.69 4.83
N HIS A 139 14.38 10.03 3.82
CA HIS A 139 15.16 9.44 2.70
C HIS A 139 15.44 10.42 1.54
N HIS A 140 15.74 11.68 1.87
CA HIS A 140 16.41 12.61 0.96
C HIS A 140 17.85 12.83 1.42
N ARG A 141 18.75 11.92 1.05
CA ARG A 141 20.19 12.19 0.98
C ARG A 141 20.77 11.56 -0.26
#